data_AF-A0A3P1CKW7-F1
#
_entry.id   AF-A0A3P1CKW7-F1
#
_cell.length_a   1.000
_cell.length_b   1.000
_cell.length_c   1.000
_cell.angle_alpha   90.00
_cell.angle_beta   90.00
_cell.angle_gamma   90.00
#
_symmetry.space_group_name_H-M   'P 1'
#
loop_
_entity.id
_entity.type
_entity.pdbx_description
1 polymer ?
#
loop_
_entity_poly.entity_id
_entity_poly.type
_entity_poly.pdbx_seq_one_letter_code
_entity_poly.pdbx_strand_id
1 'polypeptide(L)'
;MVLIINGTRKGVEWKNLVCFPDNYEVAFDILSNYVAAGLKLSEATLNDGGSFLNLPVRSFDGQSISPHLQNLQKEWEDVLAIKPEQRQAEKNSQFKEWDRQLITYYEKQIARVYRNLACNTKAMTKVNQRRASGLGLEHYESMQRKYLQLLNRYQTCYKKALVHLEHLERHQSLT
;
A
#
# COMPACT_ATOMS: atom_id res chain seq x y z
N MET A 1 -0.57 38.45 -10.77
CA MET A 1 0.85 38.23 -10.42
C MET A 1 1.76 39.16 -11.23
N VAL A 2 2.89 39.58 -10.68
CA VAL A 2 3.87 40.49 -11.32
C VAL A 2 5.23 39.79 -11.35
N LEU A 3 5.86 39.75 -12.52
CA LEU A 3 7.20 39.20 -12.73
C LEU A 3 8.14 40.34 -13.14
N ILE A 4 9.23 40.53 -12.43
CA ILE A 4 10.27 41.53 -12.72
C ILE A 4 11.55 40.79 -13.13
N ILE A 5 12.11 41.18 -14.27
CA ILE A 5 13.24 40.49 -14.90
C ILE A 5 14.38 41.49 -15.10
N ASN A 6 15.57 41.08 -14.65
CA ASN A 6 16.84 41.76 -14.91
C ASN A 6 17.77 40.81 -15.65
N GLY A 7 18.51 41.33 -16.63
CA GLY A 7 19.45 40.51 -17.38
C GLY A 7 20.32 41.29 -18.36
N THR A 8 21.08 40.56 -19.15
CA THR A 8 21.94 41.14 -20.19
C THR A 8 21.77 40.38 -21.51
N ARG A 9 21.66 41.12 -22.61
CA ARG A 9 21.58 40.54 -23.95
C ARG A 9 22.53 41.27 -24.88
N LYS A 10 23.50 40.56 -25.45
CA LYS A 10 24.52 41.12 -26.37
C LYS A 10 25.21 42.38 -25.81
N GLY A 11 25.50 42.40 -24.51
CA GLY A 11 26.14 43.53 -23.82
C GLY A 11 25.20 44.67 -23.40
N VAL A 12 23.91 44.62 -23.79
CA VAL A 12 22.90 45.58 -23.33
C VAL A 12 22.28 45.07 -22.04
N GLU A 13 22.26 45.92 -21.02
CA GLU A 13 21.64 45.65 -19.74
C GLU A 13 20.13 45.92 -19.79
N TRP A 14 19.34 44.97 -19.30
CA TRP A 14 17.90 45.04 -19.19
C TRP A 14 17.56 45.09 -17.71
N LYS A 15 16.93 46.18 -17.27
CA LYS A 15 16.55 46.41 -15.88
C LYS A 15 15.06 46.64 -15.76
N ASN A 16 14.46 46.04 -14.73
CA ASN A 16 13.05 46.19 -14.35
C ASN A 16 12.08 45.90 -15.50
N LEU A 17 12.35 44.86 -16.29
CA LEU A 17 11.38 44.40 -17.28
C LEU A 17 10.21 43.75 -16.53
N VAL A 18 9.03 44.36 -16.60
CA VAL A 18 7.85 43.90 -15.87
C VAL A 18 6.92 43.13 -16.80
N CYS A 19 6.46 41.97 -16.35
CA CYS A 19 5.46 41.14 -17.02
C CYS A 19 4.34 40.79 -16.04
N PHE A 20 3.15 40.50 -16.57
CA PHE A 20 1.95 40.17 -15.79
C PHE A 20 1.42 38.79 -16.18
N PRO A 21 2.10 37.70 -15.75
CA PRO A 21 1.63 36.35 -16.03
C PRO A 21 0.35 36.02 -15.24
N ASP A 22 -0.52 35.23 -15.86
CA ASP A 22 -1.78 34.76 -15.24
C ASP A 22 -1.53 33.71 -14.15
N ASN A 23 -0.51 32.88 -14.33
CA ASN A 23 -0.14 31.80 -13.40
C ASN A 23 1.39 31.53 -13.44
N TYR A 24 1.86 30.69 -12.50
CA TYR A 24 3.29 30.38 -12.35
C TYR A 24 3.90 29.71 -13.58
N GLU A 25 3.16 28.82 -14.24
CA GLU A 25 3.63 28.12 -15.45
C GLU A 25 3.94 29.11 -16.57
N VAL A 26 3.01 30.04 -16.83
CA VAL A 26 3.20 31.13 -17.80
C VAL A 26 4.37 32.03 -17.39
N ALA A 27 4.55 32.32 -16.10
CA ALA A 27 5.67 33.13 -15.61
C ALA A 27 7.02 32.44 -15.91
N PHE A 28 7.11 31.13 -15.67
CA PHE A 28 8.32 30.36 -15.92
C PHE A 28 8.60 30.17 -17.41
N ASP A 29 7.57 30.02 -18.22
CA ASP A 29 7.71 29.97 -19.67
C ASP A 29 8.18 31.31 -20.24
N ILE A 30 7.69 32.45 -19.72
CA ILE A 30 8.19 33.78 -20.11
C ILE A 30 9.70 33.87 -19.86
N LEU A 31 10.17 33.48 -18.67
CA LEU A 31 11.60 33.47 -18.34
C LEU A 31 12.40 32.56 -19.27
N SER A 32 11.90 31.35 -19.50
CA SER A 32 12.54 30.37 -20.37
C SER A 32 12.60 30.88 -21.82
N ASN A 33 11.55 31.51 -22.32
CA ASN A 33 11.53 32.10 -23.66
C ASN A 33 12.55 33.23 -23.80
N TYR A 34 12.72 34.07 -22.77
CA TYR A 34 13.77 35.09 -22.78
C TYR A 34 15.17 34.48 -22.80
N VAL A 35 15.42 33.44 -22.00
CA VAL A 35 16.70 32.71 -21.99
C VAL A 35 16.96 32.08 -23.36
N ALA A 36 15.95 31.42 -23.95
CA ALA A 36 16.02 30.83 -25.29
C ALA A 36 16.32 31.90 -26.37
N ALA A 37 15.80 33.11 -26.21
CA ALA A 37 16.10 34.25 -27.08
C ALA A 37 17.50 34.87 -26.86
N GLY A 38 18.28 34.32 -25.91
CA GLY A 38 19.65 34.71 -25.60
C GLY A 38 19.78 35.78 -24.53
N LEU A 39 18.75 36.03 -23.71
CA LEU A 39 18.87 36.85 -22.51
C LEU A 39 19.59 36.06 -21.41
N LYS A 40 20.68 36.59 -20.88
CA LYS A 40 21.30 36.06 -19.66
C LYS A 40 20.63 36.72 -18.45
N LEU A 41 19.81 35.96 -17.74
CA LEU A 41 19.14 36.42 -16.52
C LEU A 41 20.18 36.71 -15.42
N SER A 42 20.09 37.88 -14.80
CA SER A 42 20.85 38.23 -13.61
C SER A 42 20.00 38.09 -12.34
N GLU A 43 18.73 38.46 -12.44
CA GLU A 43 17.76 38.37 -11.35
C GLU A 43 16.35 38.26 -11.92
N ALA A 44 15.50 37.49 -11.26
CA ALA A 44 14.07 37.43 -11.57
C ALA A 44 13.29 37.37 -10.25
N THR A 45 12.29 38.23 -10.11
CA THR A 45 11.46 38.31 -8.90
C THR A 45 9.99 38.23 -9.27
N LEU A 46 9.22 37.50 -8.47
CA LEU A 46 7.81 37.23 -8.70
C LEU A 46 6.99 37.68 -7.48
N ASN A 47 5.89 38.38 -7.71
CA ASN A 47 4.95 38.79 -6.67
C ASN A 47 3.53 38.34 -7.03
N ASP A 48 2.96 37.50 -6.17
CA ASP A 48 1.60 37.01 -6.32
C ASP A 48 0.69 37.48 -5.17
N GLY A 49 0.60 38.81 -5.01
CA GLY A 49 -0.22 39.43 -3.96
C GLY A 49 0.41 39.38 -2.56
N GLY A 50 1.68 39.01 -2.46
CA GLY A 50 2.41 38.84 -1.20
C GLY A 50 3.83 39.42 -1.25
N SER A 51 4.75 38.77 -0.54
CA SER A 51 6.19 39.10 -0.60
C SER A 51 6.77 38.78 -1.98
N PHE A 52 7.77 39.56 -2.41
CA PHE A 52 8.56 39.22 -3.59
C PHE A 52 9.35 37.92 -3.36
N LEU A 53 9.17 36.98 -4.27
CA LEU A 53 9.91 35.72 -4.34
C LEU A 53 11.04 35.86 -5.35
N ASN A 54 12.27 35.65 -4.90
CA ASN A 54 13.43 35.58 -5.81
C ASN A 54 13.48 34.21 -6.47
N LEU A 55 13.49 34.20 -7.80
CA LEU A 55 13.54 32.99 -8.59
C LEU A 55 14.99 32.56 -8.85
N PRO A 56 15.28 31.25 -8.85
CA PRO A 56 16.62 30.75 -9.13
C PRO A 56 16.92 30.87 -10.63
N VAL A 57 17.51 31.99 -11.05
CA VAL A 57 17.81 32.29 -12.47
C VAL A 57 18.65 31.23 -13.17
N ARG A 58 19.46 30.46 -12.42
CA ARG A 58 20.30 29.36 -12.93
C ARG A 58 19.49 28.13 -13.34
N SER A 59 18.24 28.01 -12.92
CA SER A 59 17.37 26.89 -13.23
C SER A 59 16.63 27.04 -14.56
N PHE A 60 16.70 28.22 -15.20
CA PHE A 60 16.09 28.47 -16.50
C PHE A 60 17.13 28.27 -17.60
N ASP A 61 16.99 27.19 -18.36
CA ASP A 61 17.89 26.78 -19.44
C ASP A 61 17.38 27.16 -20.84
N GLY A 62 16.17 27.71 -20.91
CA GLY A 62 15.49 28.07 -22.15
C GLY A 62 14.45 27.05 -22.62
N GLN A 63 14.27 25.94 -21.91
CA GLN A 63 13.21 24.98 -22.19
C GLN A 63 11.92 25.38 -21.47
N SER A 64 10.78 25.29 -22.17
CA SER A 64 9.47 25.54 -21.56
C SER A 64 9.15 24.46 -20.53
N ILE A 65 8.65 24.88 -19.37
CA ILE A 65 8.36 23.99 -18.24
C ILE A 65 6.94 23.42 -18.33
N SER A 66 6.00 24.18 -18.91
CA SER A 66 4.58 23.80 -18.97
C SER A 66 4.32 22.40 -19.54
N PRO A 67 4.97 21.96 -20.64
CA PRO A 67 4.74 20.61 -21.17
C PRO A 67 5.09 19.51 -20.17
N HIS A 68 6.14 19.71 -19.37
CA HIS A 68 6.57 18.75 -18.36
C HIS A 68 5.61 18.69 -17.19
N LEU A 69 5.12 19.86 -16.73
CA LEU A 69 4.13 19.92 -15.65
C LEU A 69 2.79 19.32 -16.07
N GLN A 70 2.33 19.60 -17.29
CA GLN A 70 1.08 19.03 -17.82
C GLN A 70 1.15 17.51 -17.97
N ASN A 71 2.28 16.99 -18.45
CA ASN A 71 2.49 15.54 -18.53
C ASN A 71 2.49 14.92 -17.14
N LEU A 72 3.18 15.53 -16.17
CA LEU A 72 3.19 15.05 -14.80
C LEU A 72 1.79 15.07 -14.18
N GLN A 73 1.03 16.14 -14.39
CA GLN A 73 -0.34 16.24 -13.92
C GLN A 73 -1.19 15.11 -14.49
N LYS A 74 -1.10 14.86 -15.80
CA LYS A 74 -1.83 13.76 -16.46
C LYS A 74 -1.47 12.39 -15.89
N GLU A 75 -0.18 12.12 -15.69
CA GLU A 75 0.28 10.87 -15.08
C GLU A 75 -0.31 10.67 -13.68
N TRP A 76 -0.38 11.74 -12.88
CA TRP A 76 -0.99 11.69 -11.56
C TRP A 76 -2.50 11.50 -11.61
N GLU A 77 -3.19 12.19 -12.52
CA GLU A 77 -4.61 12.00 -12.75
C GLU A 77 -4.93 10.55 -13.14
N ASP A 78 -4.12 9.94 -14.01
CA ASP A 78 -4.26 8.54 -14.40
C ASP A 78 -4.06 7.58 -13.21
N VAL A 79 -3.04 7.83 -12.36
CA VAL A 79 -2.80 7.04 -11.14
C VAL A 79 -3.97 7.15 -10.17
N LEU A 80 -4.54 8.35 -10.02
CA LEU A 80 -5.66 8.62 -9.11
C LEU A 80 -7.01 8.20 -9.68
N ALA A 81 -7.15 8.09 -11.00
CA ALA A 81 -8.35 7.63 -11.69
C ALA A 81 -8.60 6.12 -11.51
N ILE A 82 -7.60 5.35 -11.05
CA ILE A 82 -7.76 3.94 -10.68
C ILE A 82 -8.70 3.87 -9.47
N LYS A 83 -9.97 3.53 -9.72
CA LYS A 83 -10.98 3.43 -8.67
C LYS A 83 -10.53 2.46 -7.57
N PRO A 84 -10.58 2.87 -6.29
CA PRO A 84 -10.25 1.99 -5.17
C PRO A 84 -11.13 0.75 -5.13
N GLU A 85 -12.36 0.83 -5.63
CA GLU A 85 -13.34 -0.25 -5.71
C GLU A 85 -12.82 -1.49 -6.46
N GLN A 86 -12.06 -1.31 -7.56
CA GLN A 86 -11.49 -2.42 -8.33
C GLN A 86 -10.36 -3.12 -7.57
N ARG A 87 -9.43 -2.35 -6.96
CA ARG A 87 -8.36 -2.91 -6.12
C ARG A 87 -8.90 -3.59 -4.86
N GLN A 88 -10.00 -3.11 -4.32
CA GLN A 88 -10.57 -3.62 -3.08
C GLN A 88 -11.41 -4.88 -3.32
N ALA A 89 -12.14 -4.97 -4.45
CA ALA A 89 -12.84 -6.18 -4.86
C ALA A 89 -11.88 -7.36 -5.10
N GLU A 90 -10.75 -7.11 -5.78
CA GLU A 90 -9.71 -8.13 -6.03
C GLU A 90 -8.99 -8.58 -4.74
N LYS A 91 -8.70 -7.65 -3.82
CA LYS A 91 -8.14 -8.01 -2.51
C LYS A 91 -9.14 -8.82 -1.68
N ASN A 92 -10.40 -8.41 -1.66
CA ASN A 92 -11.44 -9.10 -0.91
C ASN A 92 -11.70 -10.51 -1.44
N SER A 93 -11.63 -10.72 -2.76
CA SER A 93 -11.76 -12.07 -3.35
C SER A 93 -10.58 -12.97 -2.98
N GLN A 94 -9.35 -12.44 -2.99
CA GLN A 94 -8.17 -13.19 -2.55
C GLN A 94 -8.27 -13.57 -1.07
N PHE A 95 -8.60 -12.64 -0.17
CA PHE A 95 -8.70 -12.95 1.26
C PHE A 95 -9.78 -13.99 1.58
N LYS A 96 -10.90 -13.98 0.85
CA LYS A 96 -11.94 -15.02 0.98
C LYS A 96 -11.43 -16.40 0.58
N GLU A 97 -10.65 -16.49 -0.49
CA GLU A 97 -10.06 -17.76 -0.91
C GLU A 97 -9.05 -18.28 0.11
N TRP A 98 -8.24 -17.39 0.70
CA TRP A 98 -7.35 -17.74 1.81
C TRP A 98 -8.11 -18.24 3.05
N ASP A 99 -9.23 -17.58 3.43
CA ASP A 99 -10.07 -18.02 4.54
C ASP A 99 -10.68 -19.41 4.30
N ARG A 100 -11.13 -19.69 3.07
CA ARG A 100 -11.62 -21.02 2.67
C ARG A 100 -10.54 -22.09 2.79
N GLN A 101 -9.34 -21.81 2.29
CA GLN A 101 -8.21 -22.73 2.39
C GLN A 101 -7.79 -22.97 3.84
N LEU A 102 -7.86 -21.94 4.68
CA LEU A 102 -7.57 -22.02 6.11
C LEU A 102 -8.58 -22.90 6.85
N ILE A 103 -9.87 -22.79 6.52
CA ILE A 103 -10.94 -23.66 7.03
C ILE A 103 -10.64 -25.11 6.67
N THR A 104 -10.38 -25.41 5.39
CA THR A 104 -10.03 -26.76 4.93
C THR A 104 -8.77 -27.30 5.62
N TYR A 105 -7.78 -26.46 5.86
CA TYR A 105 -6.58 -26.83 6.62
C TYR A 105 -6.94 -27.25 8.06
N TYR A 106 -7.76 -26.46 8.77
CA TYR A 106 -8.16 -26.79 10.13
C TYR A 106 -8.99 -28.07 10.19
N GLU A 107 -9.90 -28.31 9.25
CA GLU A 107 -10.64 -29.57 9.15
C GLU A 107 -9.70 -30.78 9.03
N LYS A 108 -8.68 -30.68 8.15
CA LYS A 108 -7.67 -31.73 7.98
C LYS A 108 -6.87 -31.97 9.25
N GLN A 109 -6.47 -30.91 9.97
CA GLN A 109 -5.72 -31.05 11.23
C GLN A 109 -6.60 -31.64 12.34
N ILE A 110 -7.85 -31.20 12.47
CA ILE A 110 -8.82 -31.76 13.41
C ILE A 110 -9.00 -33.26 13.16
N ALA A 111 -9.22 -33.66 11.91
CA ALA A 111 -9.36 -35.07 11.52
C ALA A 111 -8.08 -35.89 11.82
N ARG A 112 -6.89 -35.29 11.65
CA ARG A 112 -5.62 -35.92 12.01
C ARG A 112 -5.48 -36.13 13.51
N VAL A 113 -5.82 -35.12 14.32
CA VAL A 113 -5.76 -35.21 15.78
C VAL A 113 -6.76 -36.24 16.31
N TYR A 114 -7.98 -36.32 15.74
CA TYR A 114 -8.94 -37.38 16.08
C TYR A 114 -8.41 -38.78 15.79
N ARG A 115 -7.77 -39.00 14.63
CA ARG A 115 -7.13 -40.29 14.31
C ARG A 115 -6.03 -40.63 15.32
N ASN A 116 -5.18 -39.67 15.66
CA ASN A 116 -4.12 -39.86 16.66
C ASN A 116 -4.68 -40.19 18.04
N LEU A 117 -5.76 -39.51 18.47
CA LEU A 117 -6.46 -39.83 19.71
C LEU A 117 -7.00 -41.27 19.71
N ALA A 118 -7.69 -41.68 18.64
CA ALA A 118 -8.21 -43.04 18.53
C ALA A 118 -7.09 -44.10 18.58
N CYS A 119 -5.96 -43.86 17.91
CA CYS A 119 -4.78 -44.72 17.98
C CYS A 119 -4.16 -44.75 19.39
N ASN A 120 -4.05 -43.59 20.04
CA ASN A 120 -3.51 -43.44 21.39
C ASN A 120 -4.35 -44.22 22.42
N THR A 121 -5.68 -44.09 22.36
CA THR A 121 -6.61 -44.83 23.23
C THR A 121 -6.48 -46.34 23.02
N LYS A 122 -6.39 -46.81 21.76
CA LYS A 122 -6.14 -48.23 21.46
C LYS A 122 -4.79 -48.73 21.99
N ALA A 123 -3.76 -47.88 22.01
CA ALA A 123 -2.47 -48.23 22.59
C ALA A 123 -2.55 -48.33 24.12
N MET A 124 -3.25 -47.39 24.78
CA MET A 124 -3.49 -47.42 26.23
C MET A 124 -4.22 -48.69 26.68
N THR A 125 -5.29 -49.09 25.98
CA THR A 125 -6.02 -50.30 26.34
C THR A 125 -5.15 -51.55 26.22
N LYS A 126 -4.28 -51.62 25.21
CA LYS A 126 -3.31 -52.72 25.04
C LYS A 126 -2.25 -52.75 26.15
N VAL A 127 -1.74 -51.60 26.56
CA VAL A 127 -0.75 -51.49 27.65
C VAL A 127 -1.36 -51.91 28.99
N ASN A 128 -2.59 -51.46 29.27
CA ASN A 128 -3.34 -51.86 30.46
C ASN A 128 -3.62 -53.37 30.51
N GLN A 129 -4.03 -53.97 29.39
CA GLN A 129 -4.27 -55.41 29.29
C GLN A 129 -2.99 -56.25 29.53
N ARG A 130 -1.82 -55.72 29.17
CA ARG A 130 -0.54 -56.41 29.33
C ARG A 130 0.08 -56.28 30.73
N ARG A 131 -0.58 -55.58 31.66
CA ARG A 131 -0.03 -55.23 33.00
C ARG A 131 1.39 -54.64 32.91
N ALA A 132 1.67 -53.90 31.85
CA ALA A 132 2.97 -53.28 31.64
C ALA A 132 3.19 -52.15 32.67
N SER A 133 4.46 -51.92 33.02
CA SER A 133 4.92 -50.92 34.00
C SER A 133 4.32 -49.52 33.78
N GLY A 134 4.00 -48.81 34.87
CA GLY A 134 3.27 -47.53 34.88
C GLY A 134 3.83 -46.41 33.99
N LEU A 135 5.15 -46.40 33.75
CA LEU A 135 5.82 -45.45 32.85
C LEU A 135 5.26 -45.44 31.41
N GLY A 136 4.80 -46.59 30.91
CA GLY A 136 4.20 -46.69 29.58
C GLY A 136 2.82 -46.03 29.53
N LEU A 137 2.03 -46.17 30.59
CA LEU A 137 0.68 -45.59 30.68
C LEU A 137 0.74 -44.06 30.81
N GLU A 138 1.64 -43.55 31.67
CA GLU A 138 1.86 -42.10 31.86
C GLU A 138 2.23 -41.40 30.55
N HIS A 139 3.02 -42.05 29.69
CA HIS A 139 3.38 -41.52 28.39
C HIS A 139 2.16 -41.31 27.49
N TYR A 140 1.27 -42.30 27.39
CA TYR A 140 0.08 -42.20 26.56
C TYR A 140 -0.97 -41.25 27.15
N GLU A 141 -1.09 -41.15 28.47
CA GLU A 141 -1.93 -40.15 29.14
C GLU A 141 -1.42 -38.71 28.89
N SER A 142 -0.10 -38.52 28.93
CA SER A 142 0.54 -37.26 28.55
C SER A 142 0.24 -36.88 27.09
N MET A 143 0.35 -37.84 26.17
CA MET A 143 0.01 -37.64 24.75
C MET A 143 -1.48 -37.35 24.54
N GLN A 144 -2.37 -38.01 25.28
CA GLN A 144 -3.81 -37.74 25.24
C GLN A 144 -4.12 -36.30 25.63
N ARG A 145 -3.53 -35.80 26.73
CA ARG A 145 -3.68 -34.40 27.15
C ARG A 145 -3.22 -33.42 26.09
N LYS A 146 -2.06 -33.67 25.46
CA LYS A 146 -1.53 -32.83 24.38
C LYS A 146 -2.45 -32.82 23.15
N TYR A 147 -2.99 -33.96 22.74
CA TYR A 147 -3.91 -34.03 21.62
C TYR A 147 -5.24 -33.32 21.90
N LEU A 148 -5.78 -33.44 23.12
CA LEU A 148 -6.99 -32.70 23.51
C LEU A 148 -6.77 -31.18 23.50
N GLN A 149 -5.61 -30.71 23.97
CA GLN A 149 -5.25 -29.29 23.89
C GLN A 149 -5.13 -28.80 22.44
N LEU A 150 -4.46 -29.57 21.58
CA LEU A 150 -4.36 -29.27 20.14
C LEU A 150 -5.72 -29.23 19.47
N LEU A 151 -6.60 -30.19 19.77
CA LEU A 151 -7.95 -30.26 19.22
C LEU A 151 -8.75 -29.00 19.59
N ASN A 152 -8.73 -28.60 20.86
CA ASN A 152 -9.44 -27.40 21.31
C ASN A 152 -8.91 -26.13 20.61
N ARG A 153 -7.59 -26.01 20.45
CA ARG A 153 -6.97 -24.90 19.70
C ARG A 153 -7.45 -24.86 18.26
N TYR A 154 -7.37 -25.98 17.54
CA TYR A 154 -7.81 -26.03 16.14
C TYR A 154 -9.30 -25.78 15.98
N GLN A 155 -10.15 -26.31 16.88
CA GLN A 155 -11.60 -26.05 16.86
C GLN A 155 -11.93 -24.58 17.14
N THR A 156 -11.22 -23.93 18.07
CA THR A 156 -11.39 -22.51 18.34
C THR A 156 -11.00 -21.66 17.13
N CYS A 157 -9.85 -21.95 16.52
CA CYS A 157 -9.40 -21.24 15.32
C CYS A 157 -10.35 -21.47 14.12
N TYR A 158 -10.82 -22.70 13.93
CA TYR A 158 -11.81 -23.05 12.90
C TYR A 158 -13.11 -22.24 13.06
N LYS A 159 -13.66 -22.18 14.28
CA LYS A 159 -14.87 -21.39 14.56
C LYS A 159 -14.67 -19.90 14.28
N LYS A 160 -13.51 -19.35 14.66
CA LYS A 160 -13.20 -17.93 14.38
C LYS A 160 -13.11 -17.66 12.87
N ALA A 161 -12.47 -18.55 12.12
CA ALA A 161 -12.36 -18.44 10.66
C ALA A 161 -13.74 -18.51 9.98
N LEU A 162 -14.63 -19.41 10.44
CA LEU A 162 -16.01 -19.49 9.94
C LEU A 162 -16.82 -18.22 10.19
N VAL A 163 -16.79 -17.68 11.41
CA VAL A 163 -17.52 -16.45 11.74
C VAL A 163 -17.00 -15.27 10.92
N HIS A 164 -15.69 -15.20 10.69
CA HIS A 164 -15.08 -14.17 9.85
C HIS A 164 -15.57 -14.28 8.39
N LEU A 165 -15.56 -15.49 7.82
CA LEU A 165 -16.01 -15.72 6.45
C LEU A 165 -17.51 -15.42 6.29
N GLU A 166 -18.36 -15.84 7.24
CA GLU A 166 -19.79 -15.52 7.24
C GLU A 166 -20.05 -14.01 7.28
N HIS A 167 -19.29 -13.27 8.09
CA HIS A 167 -19.39 -11.81 8.15
C HIS A 167 -19.03 -11.18 6.79
N LEU A 168 -17.95 -11.65 6.15
CA LEU A 168 -17.54 -11.19 4.83
C LEU A 168 -18.53 -11.53 3.70
N GLU A 169 -19.33 -12.60 3.85
CA GLU A 169 -20.36 -12.98 2.87
C GLU A 169 -21.67 -12.18 3.05
N ARG A 170 -22.05 -11.86 4.30
CA ARG A 170 -23.25 -11.05 4.59
C ARG A 170 -23.09 -9.58 4.16
N HIS A 171 -21.91 -8.99 4.30
CA HIS A 171 -21.67 -7.60 3.87
C HIS A 171 -21.67 -7.42 2.35
N GLN A 172 -21.50 -8.49 1.56
CA GLN A 172 -21.58 -8.43 0.11
C GLN A 172 -22.99 -8.66 -0.45
N SER A 173 -23.94 -9.14 0.35
CA SER A 173 -25.33 -9.38 -0.08
C SER A 173 -26.25 -8.16 0.11
N LEU A 174 -25.72 -7.07 0.67
CA LEU A 174 -26.43 -5.81 0.98
C LEU A 174 -25.94 -4.62 0.14
N THR A 175 -24.98 -4.83 -0.75
CA THR A 175 -24.42 -3.86 -1.71
C THR A 175 -24.65 -4.35 -3.12
#